data_AF-A0A2A4MG60-F1
#
_entry.id   AF-A0A2A4MG60-F1
#
_cell.length_a   1.000
_cell.length_b   1.000
_cell.length_c   1.000
_cell.angle_alpha   90.00
_cell.angle_beta   90.00
_cell.angle_gamma   90.00
#
_symmetry.space_group_name_H-M   'P 1'
#
loop_
_entity.id
_entity.type
_entity.pdbx_description
1 polymer ?
#
loop_
_entity_poly.entity_id
_entity_poly.type
_entity_poly.pdbx_seq_one_letter_code
_entity_poly.pdbx_strand_id
1 'polypeptide(L)'
;MAKPDTYIGIQNEIQGGMTNIGKIIRDAWVFELIPETETCEGWNLAGIDALLQKVNAEWDKYGCSVSQLPKELFKRHQRIHGAGVAKAKSLGWSGEDETDDDS
;
A
#
# COMPACT_ATOMS: atom_id res chain seq x y z
N MET A 1 15.42 -0.51 -25.69
CA MET A 1 14.99 0.47 -24.65
C MET A 1 15.11 -0.23 -23.32
N ALA A 2 15.99 0.25 -22.44
CA ALA A 2 16.09 -0.31 -21.09
C ALA A 2 14.75 -0.08 -20.38
N LYS A 3 14.19 -1.14 -19.78
CA LYS A 3 13.02 -1.00 -18.91
C LYS A 3 13.40 0.04 -17.83
N PRO A 4 12.50 0.96 -17.46
CA PRO A 4 12.79 1.84 -16.35
C PRO A 4 13.10 0.96 -15.13
N ASP A 5 14.28 1.15 -14.55
CA ASP A 5 14.74 0.43 -13.34
C ASP A 5 14.02 0.94 -12.08
N THR A 6 13.18 1.96 -12.26
CA THR A 6 12.52 2.71 -11.22
C THR A 6 11.01 2.53 -11.28
N TYR A 7 10.42 2.52 -10.10
CA TYR A 7 9.00 2.46 -9.86
C TYR A 7 8.34 3.75 -10.36
N ILE A 8 7.25 3.59 -11.10
CA ILE A 8 6.53 4.68 -11.75
C ILE A 8 5.69 5.51 -10.78
N GLY A 9 5.66 5.14 -9.49
CA GLY A 9 4.87 5.79 -8.45
C GLY A 9 3.45 5.21 -8.34
N ILE A 10 2.96 5.11 -7.10
CA ILE A 10 1.65 4.48 -6.80
C ILE A 10 0.47 5.20 -7.49
N GLN A 11 0.62 6.49 -7.79
CA GLN A 11 -0.40 7.28 -8.46
C GLN A 11 -0.52 6.97 -9.96
N ASN A 12 0.56 6.49 -10.58
CA ASN A 12 0.66 6.13 -11.99
C ASN A 12 0.52 4.62 -12.23
N GLU A 13 0.35 3.82 -11.18
CA GLU A 13 0.17 2.38 -11.30
C GLU A 13 -1.15 1.98 -11.95
N ILE A 14 -1.08 0.90 -12.71
CA ILE A 14 -2.24 0.19 -13.25
C ILE A 14 -3.11 -0.33 -12.09
N GLN A 15 -4.44 -0.29 -12.28
CA GLN A 15 -5.42 -0.70 -11.26
C GLN A 15 -5.39 0.16 -9.98
N GLY A 16 -4.95 1.42 -10.06
CA GLY A 16 -4.99 2.35 -8.92
C GLY A 16 -4.01 2.00 -7.80
N GLY A 17 -2.90 1.34 -8.14
CA GLY A 17 -1.90 0.91 -7.16
C GLY A 17 -2.33 -0.30 -6.33
N MET A 18 -3.29 -1.11 -6.81
CA MET A 18 -3.63 -2.42 -6.23
C MET A 18 -2.60 -3.51 -6.57
N THR A 19 -1.32 -3.16 -6.56
CA THR A 19 -0.22 -4.11 -6.74
C THR A 19 0.46 -4.36 -5.40
N ASN A 20 1.35 -5.37 -5.34
CA ASN A 20 2.12 -5.63 -4.12
C ASN A 20 2.92 -4.39 -3.67
N ILE A 21 3.51 -3.63 -4.60
CA ILE A 21 4.27 -2.42 -4.29
C ILE A 21 3.34 -1.33 -3.75
N GLY A 22 2.18 -1.11 -4.39
CA GLY A 22 1.22 -0.14 -3.90
C GLY A 22 0.64 -0.49 -2.52
N LYS A 23 0.45 -1.78 -2.21
CA LYS A 23 0.08 -2.23 -0.85
C LYS A 23 1.16 -1.90 0.17
N ILE A 24 2.44 -2.18 -0.13
CA ILE A 24 3.58 -1.86 0.74
C ILE A 24 3.65 -0.36 1.05
N ILE A 25 3.50 0.50 0.04
CA ILE A 25 3.55 1.95 0.20
C ILE A 25 2.40 2.44 1.10
N ARG A 26 1.18 1.90 0.92
CA ARG A 26 0.04 2.23 1.79
C ARG A 26 0.26 1.79 3.22
N ASP A 27 0.79 0.60 3.44
CA ASP A 27 1.11 0.14 4.79
C ASP A 27 2.22 0.98 5.42
N ALA A 28 3.23 1.40 4.64
CA ALA A 28 4.23 2.34 5.10
C ALA A 28 3.64 3.68 5.52
N TRP A 29 2.61 4.18 4.83
CA TRP A 29 1.86 5.36 5.26
C TRP A 29 1.06 5.11 6.55
N VAL A 30 0.47 3.92 6.72
CA VAL A 30 -0.25 3.54 7.95
C VAL A 30 0.68 3.63 9.16
N PHE A 31 1.87 3.03 9.05
CA PHE A 31 2.88 3.03 10.09
C PHE A 31 3.73 4.30 10.17
N GLU A 32 3.41 5.33 9.37
CA GLU A 32 4.14 6.60 9.34
C GLU A 32 5.64 6.45 9.04
N LEU A 33 6.01 5.37 8.34
CA LEU A 33 7.39 5.13 7.90
C LEU A 33 7.79 6.11 6.79
N ILE A 34 6.82 6.53 5.98
CA ILE A 34 6.94 7.56 4.95
C ILE A 34 5.66 8.43 4.98
N PRO A 35 5.70 9.70 4.53
CA PRO A 35 4.53 10.56 4.55
C PRO A 35 3.48 10.13 3.51
N GLU A 36 2.19 10.35 3.79
CA GLU A 36 1.06 10.02 2.88
C GLU A 36 1.17 10.71 1.50
N THR A 37 2.02 11.72 1.36
CA THR A 37 2.32 12.42 0.10
C THR A 37 3.43 11.75 -0.73
N GLU A 38 4.21 10.85 -0.14
CA GLU A 38 5.32 10.16 -0.80
C GLU A 38 4.78 9.04 -1.69
N THR A 39 4.87 9.22 -3.00
CA THR A 39 4.35 8.26 -3.99
C THR A 39 5.37 7.19 -4.37
N CYS A 40 6.61 7.33 -3.86
CA CYS A 40 7.78 6.55 -4.23
C CYS A 40 8.11 6.58 -5.73
N GLU A 41 7.63 7.60 -6.47
CA GLU A 41 7.94 7.76 -7.88
C GLU A 41 9.46 7.92 -8.07
N GLY A 42 10.04 7.16 -9.00
CA GLY A 42 11.48 7.15 -9.25
C GLY A 42 12.29 6.26 -8.32
N TRP A 43 11.67 5.57 -7.36
CA TRP A 43 12.39 4.64 -6.47
C TRP A 43 12.86 3.39 -7.22
N ASN A 44 14.07 2.92 -6.96
CA ASN A 44 14.52 1.63 -7.49
C ASN A 44 13.89 0.47 -6.70
N LEU A 45 13.96 -0.74 -7.27
CA LEU A 45 13.42 -1.94 -6.62
C LEU A 45 14.06 -2.22 -5.24
N ALA A 46 15.35 -1.92 -5.07
CA ALA A 46 16.05 -2.09 -3.80
C ALA A 46 15.48 -1.18 -2.69
N GLY A 47 15.09 0.05 -3.02
CA GLY A 47 14.46 0.98 -2.07
C GLY A 47 13.07 0.51 -1.66
N ILE A 48 12.30 -0.03 -2.61
CA ILE A 48 10.99 -0.64 -2.32
C ILE A 48 11.15 -1.89 -1.45
N ASP A 49 12.13 -2.74 -1.73
CA ASP A 49 12.42 -3.93 -0.91
C ASP A 49 12.82 -3.55 0.53
N ALA A 50 13.67 -2.53 0.68
CA ALA A 50 14.03 -2.00 1.98
C ALA A 50 12.82 -1.42 2.74
N LEU A 51 11.86 -0.80 2.03
CA LEU A 51 10.61 -0.33 2.62
C LEU A 51 9.73 -1.49 3.07
N LEU A 52 9.59 -2.53 2.25
CA LEU A 52 8.87 -3.76 2.58
C LEU A 52 9.42 -4.38 3.88
N GLN A 53 10.74 -4.46 4.03
CA GLN A 53 11.35 -4.99 5.26
C GLN A 53 10.96 -4.18 6.50
N LYS A 54 10.93 -2.85 6.40
CA LYS A 54 10.49 -1.97 7.50
C LYS A 54 9.02 -2.14 7.83
N VAL A 55 8.17 -2.19 6.80
CA VAL A 55 6.72 -2.42 6.94
C VAL A 55 6.46 -3.77 7.61
N ASN A 56 7.13 -4.84 7.16
CA ASN A 56 7.03 -6.16 7.77
C ASN A 56 7.49 -6.15 9.24
N ALA A 57 8.57 -5.43 9.56
CA ALA A 57 9.02 -5.30 10.94
C ALA A 57 8.02 -4.57 11.83
N GLU A 58 7.26 -3.60 11.30
CA GLU A 58 6.15 -2.98 12.03
C GLU A 58 4.97 -3.94 12.16
N TRP A 59 4.60 -4.64 11.10
CA TRP A 59 3.55 -5.66 11.12
C TRP A 59 3.83 -6.78 12.13
N ASP A 60 5.08 -7.23 12.25
CA ASP A 60 5.51 -8.26 13.21
C ASP A 60 5.16 -7.89 14.66
N LYS A 61 5.25 -6.60 15.02
CA LYS A 61 4.86 -6.09 16.34
C LYS A 61 3.36 -6.25 16.63
N TYR A 62 2.55 -6.33 15.58
CA TYR A 62 1.09 -6.51 15.65
C TYR A 62 0.68 -7.89 15.14
N GLY A 63 1.58 -8.88 15.08
CA GLY A 63 1.26 -10.24 14.67
C GLY A 63 0.78 -10.36 13.22
N CYS A 64 1.23 -9.45 12.34
CA CYS A 64 0.89 -9.42 10.92
C CYS A 64 -0.62 -9.38 10.63
N SER A 65 -1.41 -8.84 11.55
CA SER A 65 -2.88 -8.80 11.45
C SER A 65 -3.42 -7.40 11.65
N VAL A 66 -4.25 -6.95 10.69
CA VAL A 66 -4.94 -5.66 10.75
C VAL A 66 -5.83 -5.55 12.00
N SER A 67 -6.39 -6.68 12.46
CA SER A 67 -7.26 -6.75 13.65
C SER A 67 -6.51 -6.55 14.97
N GLN A 68 -5.19 -6.71 14.97
CA GLN A 68 -4.33 -6.43 16.13
C GLN A 68 -3.83 -4.99 16.16
N LEU A 69 -4.11 -4.19 15.11
CA LEU A 69 -3.71 -2.80 15.08
C LEU A 69 -4.49 -1.99 16.15
N PRO A 70 -3.83 -1.02 16.80
CA PRO A 70 -4.51 -0.05 17.62
C PRO A 70 -5.52 0.75 16.78
N LYS A 71 -6.60 1.20 17.41
CA LYS A 71 -7.75 1.87 16.77
C LYS A 71 -7.35 3.04 15.87
N GLU A 72 -6.26 3.75 16.20
CA GLU A 72 -5.76 4.86 15.40
C GLU A 72 -5.14 4.37 14.07
N LEU A 73 -4.24 3.40 14.12
CA LEU A 73 -3.63 2.79 12.93
C LEU A 73 -4.68 2.08 12.08
N PHE A 74 -5.63 1.37 12.69
CA PHE A 74 -6.74 0.74 11.98
C PHE A 74 -7.58 1.75 11.19
N LYS A 75 -7.96 2.88 11.80
CA LYS A 75 -8.69 3.95 11.10
C LYS A 75 -7.88 4.54 9.96
N ARG A 76 -6.57 4.71 10.15
CA ARG A 76 -5.67 5.21 9.10
C ARG A 76 -5.59 4.21 7.94
N HIS A 77 -5.42 2.92 8.23
CA HIS A 77 -5.45 1.84 7.24
C HIS A 77 -6.73 1.86 6.43
N GLN A 78 -7.89 1.92 7.08
CA GLN A 78 -9.19 2.00 6.40
C GLN A 78 -9.30 3.23 5.50
N ARG A 79 -8.85 4.40 5.96
CA ARG A 79 -8.88 5.64 5.16
C ARG A 79 -7.98 5.53 3.92
N ILE A 80 -6.76 5.04 4.10
CA ILE A 80 -5.73 4.95 3.05
C ILE A 80 -6.11 3.89 2.01
N HIS A 81 -6.41 2.67 2.45
CA HIS A 81 -6.81 1.59 1.55
C HIS A 81 -8.15 1.90 0.90
N GLY A 82 -9.09 2.51 1.62
CA GLY A 82 -10.35 2.99 1.05
C GLY A 82 -10.15 4.01 -0.08
N ALA A 83 -9.21 4.95 0.07
CA ALA A 83 -8.86 5.89 -1.00
C ALA A 83 -8.22 5.19 -2.21
N GLY A 84 -7.34 4.20 -1.97
CA GLY A 84 -6.76 3.35 -3.02
C GLY A 84 -7.82 2.58 -3.80
N VAL A 85 -8.75 1.93 -3.09
CA VAL A 85 -9.89 1.20 -3.68
C VAL A 85 -10.78 2.13 -4.49
N ALA A 86 -11.11 3.33 -3.99
CA ALA A 86 -11.91 4.30 -4.73
C ALA A 86 -11.23 4.72 -6.04
N LYS A 87 -9.91 4.94 -6.01
CA LYS A 87 -9.12 5.26 -7.20
C LYS A 87 -9.06 4.08 -8.18
N ALA A 88 -8.85 2.86 -7.68
CA ALA A 88 -8.88 1.64 -8.48
C ALA A 88 -10.23 1.46 -9.17
N LYS A 89 -11.35 1.64 -8.44
CA LYS A 89 -12.71 1.62 -8.99
C LYS A 89 -12.91 2.64 -10.11
N SER A 90 -12.39 3.86 -9.94
CA SER A 90 -12.42 4.88 -11.00
C SER A 90 -11.62 4.50 -12.25
N LEU A 91 -10.66 3.59 -12.13
CA LEU A 91 -9.85 3.06 -13.23
C LEU A 91 -10.42 1.76 -13.81
N GLY A 92 -11.63 1.36 -13.41
CA GLY A 92 -12.31 0.17 -13.92
C GLY A 92 -12.01 -1.11 -13.15
N TRP A 93 -11.42 -1.03 -11.95
CA TRP A 93 -11.28 -2.20 -11.08
C TRP A 93 -12.62 -2.54 -10.43
N SER A 94 -13.17 -3.72 -10.73
CA SER A 94 -14.50 -4.14 -10.27
C SER A 94 -14.53 -4.62 -8.81
N GLY A 95 -13.46 -4.51 -8.02
CA GLY A 95 -13.49 -4.72 -6.56
C GLY A 95 -14.00 -6.09 -6.06
N GLU A 96 -14.18 -7.07 -6.94
CA GLU A 96 -14.78 -8.39 -6.63
C GLU A 96 -13.88 -9.30 -5.77
N ASP A 97 -12.67 -8.88 -5.42
CA ASP A 97 -11.66 -9.77 -4.79
C ASP A 97 -11.27 -9.41 -3.34
N GLU A 98 -11.73 -8.29 -2.77
CA GLU A 98 -11.20 -7.84 -1.45
C GLU A 98 -12.26 -7.61 -0.34
N THR A 99 -13.50 -8.05 -0.54
CA THR A 99 -14.50 -8.15 0.54
C THR A 99 -15.06 -9.56 0.62
N ASP A 100 -14.19 -10.54 0.85
CA ASP A 100 -14.54 -11.78 1.54
C ASP A 100 -13.83 -11.74 2.90
N ASP A 101 -14.27 -10.83 3.77
CA ASP A 101 -14.01 -10.90 5.20
C ASP A 101 -15.35 -10.61 5.87
N ASP A 102 -15.86 -11.64 6.56
CA ASP A 102 -17.12 -11.73 7.30
C ASP A 102 -18.36 -12.27 6.52
N SER A 103 -18.47 -13.60 6.47
CA SER A 103 -19.75 -14.32 6.64
C SER A 103 -19.62 -15.48 7.62
#